data_AF-A0AA43JPF2-F1
#
_entry.id   AF-A0AA43JPF2-F1
#
_cell.length_a   1.000
_cell.length_b   1.000
_cell.length_c   1.000
_cell.angle_alpha   90.00
_cell.angle_beta   90.00
_cell.angle_gamma   90.00
#
_symmetry.space_group_name_H-M   'P 1'
#
loop_
_entity.id
_entity.type
_entity.pdbx_description
1 polymer ?
#
loop_
_entity_poly.entity_id
_entity_poly.type
_entity_poly.pdbx_seq_one_letter_code
_entity_poly.pdbx_strand_id
1 'polypeptide(L)'
;MTEDAEQRRANARRWMAVALATVLMVMDFILFVFGFATGTGEETILAGGMIGIGLGLVPGVFVVAALVSQHPRGFRAAALATILWVVVAAPISIVNLPVALVAGFGAGGVVAFRREEAHSYRSRVGAIMICALYTLIVQRISPAAGILAGAPLPFAAIAMVDSITARRAARGLALDGSGGETADDPSLED
;
A
#
# COMPACT_ATOMS: atom_id res chain seq x y z
N MET A 1 13.56 -18.32 23.64
CA MET A 1 12.58 -17.30 24.13
C MET A 1 12.85 -15.88 23.61
N THR A 2 14.06 -15.56 23.14
CA THR A 2 14.41 -14.24 22.58
C THR A 2 13.94 -14.03 21.14
N GLU A 3 13.92 -15.10 20.34
CA GLU A 3 13.57 -15.08 18.91
C GLU A 3 12.10 -14.69 18.65
N ASP A 4 11.16 -15.23 19.44
CA ASP A 4 9.74 -14.87 19.35
C ASP A 4 9.47 -13.39 19.67
N ALA A 5 10.22 -12.82 20.61
CA ALA A 5 10.08 -11.42 21.01
C ALA A 5 10.58 -10.47 19.93
N GLU A 6 11.65 -10.84 19.24
CA GLU A 6 12.21 -10.08 18.12
C GLU A 6 11.28 -10.10 16.89
N GLN A 7 10.75 -11.28 16.55
CA GLN A 7 9.76 -11.45 15.49
C GLN A 7 8.50 -10.58 15.74
N ARG A 8 7.99 -10.57 16.99
CA ARG A 8 6.83 -9.74 17.38
C ARG A 8 7.11 -8.25 17.23
N ARG A 9 8.30 -7.77 17.64
CA ARG A 9 8.70 -6.37 17.51
C ARG A 9 8.91 -5.95 16.06
N ALA A 10 9.45 -6.82 15.22
CA ALA A 10 9.56 -6.58 13.77
C ALA A 10 8.17 -6.45 13.12
N ASN A 11 7.25 -7.36 13.44
CA ASN A 11 5.87 -7.31 12.96
C ASN A 11 5.13 -6.06 13.44
N ALA A 12 5.25 -5.69 14.71
CA ALA A 12 4.61 -4.48 15.25
C ALA A 12 5.11 -3.21 14.55
N ARG A 13 6.43 -3.10 14.31
CA ARG A 13 7.00 -1.96 13.56
C ARG A 13 6.48 -1.89 12.13
N ARG A 14 6.34 -3.02 11.44
CA ARG A 14 5.76 -3.08 10.08
C ARG A 14 4.30 -2.59 10.06
N TRP A 15 3.48 -3.04 11.00
CA TRP A 15 2.09 -2.60 11.11
C TRP A 15 1.98 -1.12 11.49
N MET A 16 2.86 -0.62 12.34
CA MET A 16 2.95 0.80 12.66
C MET A 16 3.34 1.64 11.44
N ALA A 17 4.24 1.13 10.59
CA ALA A 17 4.59 1.75 9.30
C ALA A 17 3.37 1.94 8.42
N VAL A 18 2.61 0.86 8.24
CA VAL A 18 1.40 0.85 7.41
C VAL A 18 0.35 1.79 8.01
N ALA A 19 0.12 1.73 9.32
CA ALA A 19 -0.84 2.60 9.99
C ALA A 19 -0.47 4.08 9.83
N LEU A 20 0.78 4.45 10.10
CA LEU A 20 1.24 5.84 10.01
C LEU A 20 1.17 6.36 8.57
N ALA A 21 1.64 5.57 7.60
CA ALA A 21 1.53 5.91 6.19
C ALA A 21 0.07 6.04 5.74
N THR A 22 -0.82 5.19 6.25
CA THR A 22 -2.26 5.23 5.93
C THR A 22 -2.92 6.47 6.49
N VAL A 23 -2.59 6.89 7.72
CA VAL A 23 -3.11 8.13 8.31
C VAL A 23 -2.72 9.34 7.47
N LEU A 24 -1.44 9.45 7.10
CA LEU A 24 -0.96 10.54 6.24
C LEU A 24 -1.62 10.50 4.86
N MET A 25 -1.75 9.32 4.26
CA MET A 25 -2.44 9.12 2.98
C MET A 25 -3.92 9.54 3.06
N VAL A 26 -4.63 9.19 4.13
CA VAL A 26 -6.03 9.60 4.31
C VAL A 26 -6.14 11.11 4.44
N MET A 27 -5.24 11.74 5.19
CA MET A 27 -5.20 13.20 5.33
C MET A 27 -4.95 13.87 3.96
N ASP A 28 -3.97 13.37 3.21
CA ASP A 28 -3.67 13.83 1.86
C ASP A 28 -4.87 13.69 0.91
N PHE A 29 -5.50 12.52 0.92
CA PHE A 29 -6.64 12.20 0.08
C PHE A 29 -7.80 13.16 0.34
N ILE A 30 -8.09 13.45 1.61
CA ILE A 30 -9.11 14.42 2.02
C ILE A 30 -8.76 15.81 1.47
N LEU A 31 -7.52 16.28 1.63
CA LEU A 31 -7.09 17.58 1.13
C LEU A 31 -7.28 17.71 -0.39
N PHE A 32 -6.93 16.67 -1.16
CA PHE A 32 -7.16 16.67 -2.61
C PHE A 32 -8.63 16.71 -2.97
N VAL A 33 -9.45 15.82 -2.38
CA VAL A 33 -10.87 15.74 -2.72
C VAL A 33 -11.60 17.03 -2.36
N PHE A 34 -11.35 17.59 -1.18
CA PHE A 34 -11.93 18.87 -0.78
C PHE A 34 -11.39 20.04 -1.60
N GLY A 35 -10.08 20.09 -1.86
CA GLY A 35 -9.46 21.16 -2.65
C GLY A 35 -10.01 21.22 -4.08
N PHE A 36 -10.22 20.07 -4.72
CA PHE A 36 -10.85 20.03 -6.04
C PHE A 36 -12.36 20.36 -5.99
N ALA A 37 -13.06 19.93 -4.95
CA ALA A 37 -14.48 20.25 -4.78
C ALA A 37 -14.69 21.75 -4.56
N THR A 38 -13.90 22.39 -3.69
CA THR A 38 -13.97 23.84 -3.42
C THR A 38 -13.48 24.67 -4.60
N GLY A 39 -12.54 24.15 -5.41
CA GLY A 39 -12.02 24.82 -6.60
C GLY A 39 -13.05 25.05 -7.72
N THR A 40 -14.21 24.39 -7.65
CA THR A 40 -15.34 24.66 -8.57
C THR A 40 -16.23 25.82 -8.12
N GLY A 41 -15.99 26.38 -6.93
CA GLY A 41 -16.70 27.53 -6.38
C GLY A 41 -15.89 28.83 -6.41
N GLU A 42 -16.32 29.82 -5.63
CA GLU A 42 -15.68 31.14 -5.56
C GLU A 42 -14.37 31.13 -4.73
N GLU A 43 -14.16 30.10 -3.91
CA GLU A 43 -13.05 30.00 -2.95
C GLU A 43 -11.75 29.43 -3.56
N THR A 44 -11.33 29.97 -4.70
CA THR A 44 -10.18 29.48 -5.48
C THR A 44 -8.84 29.52 -4.71
N ILE A 45 -8.63 30.49 -3.82
CA ILE A 45 -7.42 30.59 -2.99
C ILE A 45 -7.34 29.43 -1.99
N LEU A 46 -8.47 29.12 -1.32
CA LEU A 46 -8.54 28.03 -0.35
C LEU A 46 -8.33 26.67 -1.05
N ALA A 47 -8.98 26.49 -2.21
CA ALA A 47 -8.82 25.32 -3.05
C ALA A 47 -7.36 25.09 -3.46
N GLY A 48 -6.70 26.14 -3.97
CA GLY A 48 -5.29 26.10 -4.33
C GLY A 48 -4.38 25.76 -3.15
N GLY A 49 -4.67 26.33 -1.97
CA GLY A 49 -3.96 26.00 -0.72
C GLY A 49 -4.09 24.53 -0.33
N MET A 50 -5.30 23.97 -0.34
CA MET A 50 -5.54 22.56 -0.01
C MET A 50 -4.84 21.61 -1.00
N ILE A 51 -4.94 21.87 -2.30
CA ILE A 51 -4.26 21.08 -3.34
C ILE A 51 -2.74 21.18 -3.20
N GLY A 52 -2.22 22.39 -2.94
CA GLY A 52 -0.79 22.62 -2.74
C GLY A 52 -0.24 21.87 -1.52
N ILE A 53 -0.96 21.89 -0.39
CA ILE A 53 -0.59 21.13 0.80
C ILE A 53 -0.64 19.62 0.52
N GLY A 54 -1.68 19.13 -0.16
CA GLY A 54 -1.77 17.73 -0.57
C GLY A 54 -0.58 17.31 -1.44
N LEU A 55 -0.31 18.04 -2.52
CA LEU A 55 0.86 17.77 -3.38
C LEU A 55 2.18 17.77 -2.60
N GLY A 56 2.34 18.66 -1.62
CA GLY A 56 3.50 18.71 -0.74
C GLY A 56 3.58 17.53 0.26
N LEU A 57 2.44 16.94 0.63
CA LEU A 57 2.35 15.85 1.60
C LEU A 57 2.61 14.47 0.96
N VAL A 58 2.29 14.29 -0.32
CA VAL A 58 2.51 13.02 -1.08
C VAL A 58 3.95 12.47 -0.92
N PRO A 59 5.04 13.24 -1.11
CA PRO A 59 6.39 12.75 -0.85
C PRO A 59 6.59 12.30 0.60
N GLY A 60 6.01 13.04 1.56
CA GLY A 60 6.07 12.71 2.98
C GLY A 60 5.42 11.35 3.30
N VAL A 61 4.27 11.05 2.68
CA VAL A 61 3.59 9.75 2.78
C VAL A 61 4.54 8.62 2.36
N PHE A 62 5.20 8.77 1.20
CA PHE A 62 6.10 7.74 0.69
C PHE A 62 7.43 7.65 1.44
N VAL A 63 7.95 8.76 1.96
CA VAL A 63 9.13 8.77 2.83
C VAL A 63 8.84 7.97 4.10
N VAL A 64 7.69 8.20 4.73
CA VAL A 64 7.27 7.43 5.92
C VAL A 64 7.10 5.95 5.57
N ALA A 65 6.42 5.64 4.47
CA ALA A 65 6.27 4.25 4.02
C ALA A 65 7.63 3.56 3.78
N ALA A 66 8.56 4.24 3.12
CA ALA A 66 9.86 3.67 2.76
C ALA A 66 10.83 3.56 3.94
N LEU A 67 10.91 4.58 4.80
CA LEU A 67 11.81 4.59 5.96
C LEU A 67 11.34 3.63 7.04
N VAL A 68 10.05 3.64 7.37
CA VAL A 68 9.52 2.80 8.45
C VAL A 68 9.43 1.33 8.01
N SER A 69 9.29 1.05 6.71
CA SER A 69 9.45 -0.32 6.17
C SER A 69 10.91 -0.77 5.99
N GLN A 70 11.89 0.05 6.40
CA GLN A 70 13.33 -0.21 6.29
C GLN A 70 13.81 -0.50 4.87
N HIS A 71 13.28 0.22 3.88
CA HIS A 71 13.70 0.07 2.50
C HIS A 71 15.21 0.41 2.39
N PRO A 72 16.06 -0.44 1.76
CA PRO A 72 17.52 -0.27 1.72
C PRO A 72 17.98 1.04 1.04
N ARG A 73 17.08 1.71 0.33
CA ARG A 73 17.28 3.01 -0.34
C ARG A 73 16.04 3.89 -0.16
N GLY A 74 15.62 4.10 1.09
CA GLY A 74 14.34 4.74 1.46
C GLY A 74 14.00 6.01 0.67
N PHE A 75 14.89 7.00 0.65
CA PHE A 75 14.65 8.26 -0.07
C PHE A 75 14.53 8.09 -1.59
N ARG A 76 15.35 7.23 -2.20
CA ARG A 76 15.27 6.97 -3.65
C ARG A 76 13.99 6.22 -4.01
N ALA A 77 13.56 5.28 -3.16
CA ALA A 77 12.30 4.57 -3.32
C ALA A 77 11.10 5.54 -3.18
N ALA A 78 11.14 6.44 -2.20
CA ALA A 78 10.12 7.47 -2.02
C ALA A 78 10.04 8.42 -3.22
N ALA A 79 11.18 8.90 -3.73
CA ALA A 79 11.20 9.76 -4.92
C ALA A 79 10.62 9.06 -6.15
N LEU A 80 10.99 7.80 -6.39
CA LEU A 80 10.41 7.00 -7.48
C LEU A 80 8.92 6.74 -7.28
N ALA A 81 8.49 6.51 -6.04
CA ALA A 81 7.08 6.33 -5.70
C ALA A 81 6.26 7.61 -5.93
N THR A 82 6.80 8.79 -5.60
CA THR A 82 6.19 10.08 -5.91
C THR A 82 6.06 10.30 -7.41
N ILE A 83 7.13 10.03 -8.18
CA ILE A 83 7.09 10.16 -9.65
C ILE A 83 6.03 9.21 -10.22
N LEU A 84 6.01 7.95 -9.76
CA LEU A 84 5.04 6.97 -10.22
C LEU A 84 3.60 7.35 -9.84
N TRP A 85 3.40 7.90 -8.64
CA TRP A 85 2.12 8.45 -8.22
C TRP A 85 1.64 9.53 -9.19
N VAL A 86 2.49 10.48 -9.57
CA VAL A 86 2.13 11.54 -10.53
C VAL A 86 1.79 10.92 -11.90
N VAL A 87 2.65 10.04 -12.41
CA VAL A 87 2.48 9.40 -13.73
C VAL A 87 1.19 8.59 -13.82
N VAL A 88 0.75 7.97 -12.72
CA VAL A 88 -0.47 7.16 -12.68
C VAL A 88 -1.70 8.00 -12.35
N ALA A 89 -1.62 8.88 -11.35
CA ALA A 89 -2.76 9.65 -10.88
C ALA A 89 -3.15 10.75 -11.88
N ALA A 90 -2.19 11.45 -12.49
CA ALA A 90 -2.48 12.56 -13.40
C ALA A 90 -3.37 12.19 -14.61
N PRO A 91 -3.15 11.09 -15.35
CA PRO A 91 -4.03 10.73 -16.46
C PRO A 91 -5.41 10.25 -15.98
N ILE A 92 -5.48 9.53 -14.86
CA ILE A 92 -6.74 8.98 -14.35
C ILE A 92 -7.62 10.09 -13.72
N SER A 93 -7.00 11.14 -13.17
CA SER A 93 -7.71 12.21 -12.47
C SER A 93 -8.62 13.02 -13.40
N ILE A 94 -8.32 13.04 -14.69
CA ILE A 94 -9.17 13.64 -15.74
C ILE A 94 -10.56 12.98 -15.77
N VAL A 95 -10.65 11.69 -15.45
CA VAL A 95 -11.89 10.91 -15.49
C VAL A 95 -12.51 10.80 -14.11
N ASN A 96 -11.71 10.51 -13.09
CA ASN A 96 -12.19 10.29 -11.73
C ASN A 96 -11.08 10.51 -10.70
N LEU A 97 -11.15 11.64 -9.98
CA LEU A 97 -10.13 12.03 -9.02
C LEU A 97 -9.93 11.00 -7.88
N PRO A 98 -10.96 10.55 -7.14
CA PRO A 98 -10.68 9.62 -6.03
C PRO A 98 -10.13 8.26 -6.51
N VAL A 99 -10.56 7.74 -7.66
CA VAL A 99 -9.97 6.52 -8.26
C VAL A 99 -8.53 6.77 -8.67
N ALA A 100 -8.21 7.95 -9.20
CA ALA A 100 -6.84 8.34 -9.53
C ALA A 100 -5.93 8.37 -8.31
N LEU A 101 -6.41 8.91 -7.19
CA LEU A 101 -5.68 8.93 -5.93
C LEU A 101 -5.44 7.51 -5.41
N VAL A 102 -6.45 6.63 -5.43
CA VAL A 102 -6.30 5.21 -5.04
C VAL A 102 -5.26 4.51 -5.91
N ALA A 103 -5.35 4.67 -7.22
CA ALA A 103 -4.42 4.05 -8.18
C ALA A 103 -2.99 4.61 -8.02
N GLY A 104 -2.84 5.92 -7.88
CA GLY A 104 -1.56 6.59 -7.68
C GLY A 104 -0.89 6.17 -6.37
N PHE A 105 -1.62 6.22 -5.25
CA PHE A 105 -1.10 5.81 -3.94
C PHE A 105 -0.78 4.33 -3.90
N GLY A 106 -1.63 3.49 -4.51
CA GLY A 106 -1.34 2.08 -4.70
C GLY A 106 -0.03 1.88 -5.47
N ALA A 107 0.09 2.46 -6.66
CA ALA A 107 1.26 2.32 -7.52
C ALA A 107 2.55 2.78 -6.82
N GLY A 108 2.54 3.97 -6.20
CA GLY A 108 3.65 4.47 -5.40
C GLY A 108 3.97 3.56 -4.21
N GLY A 109 2.94 3.05 -3.52
CA GLY A 109 3.07 2.10 -2.42
C GLY A 109 3.77 0.80 -2.80
N VAL A 110 3.52 0.27 -4.01
CA VAL A 110 4.22 -0.93 -4.52
C VAL A 110 5.73 -0.73 -4.54
N VAL A 111 6.19 0.49 -4.87
CA VAL A 111 7.60 0.88 -4.96
C VAL A 111 8.17 1.30 -3.61
N ALA A 112 7.39 2.02 -2.80
CA ALA A 112 7.85 2.57 -1.53
C ALA A 112 8.02 1.48 -0.45
N PHE A 113 7.13 0.49 -0.38
CA PHE A 113 7.22 -0.56 0.62
C PHE A 113 8.32 -1.57 0.30
N ARG A 114 9.20 -1.80 1.28
CA ARG A 114 10.23 -2.84 1.19
C ARG A 114 9.63 -4.19 0.80
N ARG A 115 10.39 -4.93 0.01
CA ARG A 115 10.10 -6.30 -0.42
C ARG A 115 10.91 -7.29 0.40
N GLU A 116 10.26 -8.34 0.86
CA GLU A 116 10.91 -9.59 1.30
C GLU A 116 10.91 -10.55 0.11
N GLU A 117 11.95 -11.38 -0.04
CA GLU A 117 12.27 -12.16 -1.25
C GLU A 117 11.12 -13.04 -1.80
N ALA A 118 10.16 -13.42 -0.97
CA ALA A 118 8.98 -14.20 -1.36
C ALA A 118 7.86 -13.40 -2.08
N HIS A 119 7.98 -12.08 -2.26
CA HIS A 119 6.86 -11.23 -2.70
C HIS A 119 6.86 -10.87 -4.20
N SER A 120 5.80 -11.28 -4.90
CA SER A 120 5.59 -10.99 -6.33
C SER A 120 5.03 -9.58 -6.58
N TYR A 121 5.49 -8.88 -7.62
CA TYR A 121 4.91 -7.59 -8.05
C TYR A 121 3.44 -7.73 -8.47
N ARG A 122 3.10 -8.88 -9.05
CA ARG A 122 1.78 -9.14 -9.61
C ARG A 122 0.68 -9.15 -8.54
N SER A 123 0.97 -9.65 -7.34
CA SER A 123 -0.03 -9.72 -6.27
C SER A 123 -0.38 -8.33 -5.72
N ARG A 124 0.62 -7.48 -5.49
CA ARG A 124 0.40 -6.09 -5.05
C ARG A 124 -0.36 -5.28 -6.10
N VAL A 125 0.05 -5.37 -7.36
CA VAL A 125 -0.65 -4.69 -8.47
C VAL A 125 -2.09 -5.17 -8.58
N GLY A 126 -2.34 -6.48 -8.50
CA GLY A 126 -3.69 -7.04 -8.50
C GLY A 126 -4.55 -6.52 -7.34
N ALA A 127 -3.98 -6.41 -6.13
CA ALA A 127 -4.67 -5.84 -4.97
C ALA A 127 -5.12 -4.40 -5.21
N ILE A 128 -4.24 -3.58 -5.77
CA ILE A 128 -4.53 -2.16 -6.07
C ILE A 128 -5.60 -2.04 -7.15
N MET A 129 -5.53 -2.87 -8.19
CA MET A 129 -6.56 -2.91 -9.23
C MET A 129 -7.94 -3.26 -8.64
N ILE A 130 -8.00 -4.22 -7.71
CA ILE A 130 -9.23 -4.56 -7.00
C ILE A 130 -9.71 -3.38 -6.14
N CYS A 131 -8.83 -2.71 -5.40
CA CYS A 131 -9.18 -1.54 -4.61
C CYS A 131 -9.72 -0.39 -5.48
N ALA A 132 -9.04 -0.07 -6.59
CA ALA A 132 -9.48 0.97 -7.52
C ALA A 132 -10.84 0.65 -8.13
N LEU A 133 -11.05 -0.61 -8.55
CA LEU A 133 -12.33 -1.08 -9.07
C LEU A 133 -13.43 -1.03 -8.01
N TYR A 134 -13.14 -1.46 -6.78
CA TYR A 134 -14.06 -1.40 -5.65
C TYR A 134 -14.47 0.04 -5.35
N THR A 135 -13.51 0.96 -5.26
CA THR A 135 -13.78 2.39 -5.08
C THR A 135 -14.67 2.93 -6.19
N LEU A 136 -14.40 2.57 -7.45
CA LEU A 136 -15.21 2.97 -8.59
C LEU A 136 -16.65 2.45 -8.47
N ILE A 137 -16.84 1.18 -8.11
CA ILE A 137 -18.17 0.58 -7.95
C ILE A 137 -18.92 1.26 -6.80
N VAL A 138 -18.29 1.44 -5.64
CA VAL A 138 -18.90 2.07 -4.47
C VAL A 138 -19.30 3.51 -4.78
N GLN A 139 -18.49 4.26 -5.51
CA GLN A 139 -18.84 5.62 -5.94
C GLN A 139 -20.09 5.68 -6.81
N ARG A 140 -20.36 4.66 -7.63
CA ARG A 140 -21.58 4.62 -8.46
C ARG A 140 -22.84 4.41 -7.61
N ILE A 141 -22.70 3.80 -6.44
CA ILE A 141 -23.80 3.55 -5.50
C ILE A 141 -23.94 4.72 -4.51
N SER A 142 -22.83 5.18 -3.96
CA SER A 142 -22.75 6.29 -3.01
C SER A 142 -21.40 7.01 -3.15
N PRO A 143 -21.37 8.23 -3.74
CA PRO A 143 -20.14 8.99 -3.94
C PRO A 143 -19.37 9.22 -2.64
N ALA A 144 -20.07 9.57 -1.56
CA ALA A 144 -19.46 9.82 -0.25
C ALA A 144 -18.82 8.55 0.33
N ALA A 145 -19.50 7.40 0.25
CA ALA A 145 -18.94 6.13 0.70
C ALA A 145 -17.72 5.73 -0.14
N GLY A 146 -17.73 6.00 -1.44
CA GLY A 146 -16.61 5.70 -2.33
C GLY A 146 -15.35 6.51 -1.98
N ILE A 147 -15.50 7.79 -1.65
CA ILE A 147 -14.41 8.66 -1.19
C ILE A 147 -13.80 8.12 0.11
N LEU A 148 -14.64 7.84 1.11
CA LEU A 148 -14.20 7.32 2.41
C LEU A 148 -13.54 5.94 2.30
N ALA A 149 -14.09 5.07 1.45
CA ALA A 149 -13.54 3.75 1.22
C ALA A 149 -12.20 3.81 0.48
N GLY A 150 -12.07 4.68 -0.53
CA GLY A 150 -10.83 4.78 -1.32
C GLY A 150 -9.63 5.21 -0.50
N ALA A 151 -9.81 6.10 0.49
CA ALA A 151 -8.70 6.71 1.20
C ALA A 151 -7.75 5.71 1.92
N PRO A 152 -8.21 4.74 2.75
CA PRO A 152 -7.29 3.83 3.45
C PRO A 152 -6.92 2.56 2.67
N LEU A 153 -7.66 2.22 1.62
CA LEU A 153 -7.58 0.90 0.97
C LEU A 153 -6.21 0.54 0.36
N PRO A 154 -5.48 1.42 -0.35
CA PRO A 154 -4.29 1.03 -1.10
C PRO A 154 -3.22 0.39 -0.20
N PHE A 155 -2.88 1.05 0.91
CA PHE A 155 -1.83 0.58 1.82
C PHE A 155 -2.28 -0.61 2.67
N ALA A 156 -3.54 -0.61 3.11
CA ALA A 156 -4.12 -1.76 3.81
C ALA A 156 -4.11 -3.01 2.93
N ALA A 157 -4.46 -2.88 1.64
CA ALA A 157 -4.48 -3.98 0.70
C ALA A 157 -3.08 -4.53 0.41
N ILE A 158 -2.08 -3.67 0.23
CA ILE A 158 -0.68 -4.09 0.08
C ILE A 158 -0.22 -4.86 1.32
N ALA A 159 -0.46 -4.33 2.52
CA ALA A 159 -0.07 -4.99 3.76
C ALA A 159 -0.77 -6.34 3.95
N MET A 160 -2.06 -6.43 3.62
CA MET A 160 -2.83 -7.66 3.70
C MET A 160 -2.29 -8.72 2.72
N VAL A 161 -2.08 -8.35 1.46
CA VAL A 161 -1.55 -9.27 0.44
C VAL A 161 -0.15 -9.75 0.77
N ASP A 162 0.70 -8.89 1.31
CA ASP A 162 2.00 -9.30 1.79
C ASP A 162 1.88 -10.34 2.92
N SER A 163 0.99 -10.11 3.89
CA SER A 163 0.77 -11.04 4.99
C SER A 163 0.26 -12.42 4.53
N ILE A 164 -0.62 -12.46 3.52
CA ILE A 164 -1.13 -13.70 2.93
C ILE A 164 -0.02 -14.44 2.19
N THR A 165 0.80 -13.70 1.43
CA THR A 165 1.90 -14.27 0.64
C THR A 165 2.96 -14.89 1.55
N ALA A 166 3.33 -14.20 2.64
CA ALA A 166 4.26 -14.72 3.64
C ALA A 166 3.75 -16.03 4.30
N ARG A 167 2.46 -16.10 4.64
CA ARG A 167 1.84 -17.32 5.20
C ARG A 167 1.84 -18.49 4.22
N ARG A 168 1.65 -18.22 2.93
CA ARG A 168 1.69 -19.25 1.88
C ARG A 168 3.09 -19.79 1.66
N ALA A 169 4.11 -18.92 1.62
CA ALA A 169 5.50 -19.33 1.50
C ALA A 169 5.95 -20.22 2.67
N ALA A 170 5.59 -19.85 3.90
CA ALA A 170 5.89 -20.66 5.09
C ALA A 170 5.24 -22.06 5.05
N ARG A 171 4.02 -22.17 4.51
CA ARG A 171 3.35 -23.48 4.33
C ARG A 171 4.01 -24.33 3.25
N GLY A 172 4.48 -23.73 2.16
CA GLY A 172 5.18 -24.45 1.09
C GLY A 172 6.46 -25.13 1.61
N LEU A 173 7.26 -24.41 2.40
CA LEU A 173 8.49 -24.95 3.00
C LEU A 173 8.23 -26.08 3.99
N ALA A 174 7.15 -25.99 4.77
CA ALA A 174 6.77 -27.06 5.70
C ALA A 174 6.37 -28.36 5.00
N LEU A 175 5.75 -28.28 3.82
CA LEU A 175 5.37 -29.45 3.03
C LEU A 175 6.58 -30.12 2.38
N ASP A 176 7.52 -29.33 1.84
CA ASP A 176 8.77 -29.85 1.25
C ASP A 176 9.64 -30.56 2.30
N GLY A 177 9.74 -30.01 3.53
CA GLY A 177 10.47 -30.65 4.63
C GLY A 177 9.85 -31.96 5.08
N SER A 178 8.51 -32.06 5.09
CA SER A 178 7.81 -33.30 5.49
C SER A 178 7.91 -34.45 4.47
N GLY A 179 8.23 -34.14 3.21
CA GLY A 179 8.38 -35.13 2.14
C GLY A 179 9.76 -35.81 2.10
N GLY A 180 10.76 -35.26 2.79
CA GLY A 180 12.14 -35.79 2.83
C GLY A 180 12.43 -36.72 4.00
N GLU A 181 11.63 -36.69 5.07
CA GLU A 181 11.93 -37.39 6.34
C GLU A 181 11.40 -38.83 6.41
N THR A 182 10.69 -39.30 5.36
CA THR A 182 10.11 -40.66 5.32
C THR A 182 10.81 -41.63 4.34
N ALA A 183 11.86 -41.18 3.63
CA ALA A 183 12.48 -41.96 2.55
C ALA A 183 13.78 -42.69 2.94
N ASP A 184 14.29 -42.52 4.17
CA ASP A 184 15.57 -43.10 4.60
C ASP A 184 15.49 -43.58 6.06
N ASP A 185 14.56 -44.52 6.33
CA ASP A 185 14.63 -45.35 7.52
C ASP A 185 15.13 -46.76 7.13
N PRO A 186 16.45 -46.98 7.08
CA PRO A 186 17.04 -48.29 6.79
C PRO A 186 16.87 -49.31 7.94
N SER A 187 16.10 -49.00 8.99
CA SER A 187 15.89 -49.92 10.13
C SER A 187 14.82 -51.00 9.90
N LEU A 188 14.34 -51.16 8.66
CA LEU A 188 13.34 -52.18 8.29
C LEU A 188 13.88 -53.30 7.37
N GLU A 189 15.19 -53.44 7.21
CA GLU A 189 15.82 -54.59 6.57
C GLU A 189 16.42 -55.54 7.62
N ASP A 190 15.55 -56.34 8.25
CA ASP A 190 15.93 -57.57 8.97
C ASP A 190 15.47 -58.81 8.19
#